data_AF-A0A401FPI8-F1
#
_entry.id   AF-A0A401FPI8-F1
#
_cell.length_a   1.000
_cell.length_b   1.000
_cell.length_c   1.000
_cell.angle_alpha   90.00
_cell.angle_beta   90.00
_cell.angle_gamma   90.00
#
_symmetry.space_group_name_H-M   'P 1'
#
loop_
_entity.id
_entity.type
_entity.pdbx_description
1 polymer ?
#
loop_
_entity_poly.entity_id
_entity_poly.type
_entity_poly.pdbx_seq_one_letter_code
_entity_poly.pdbx_strand_id
1 'polypeptide(L)'
;MSEKNEEQTAVDPKVLKMMNNNVPRHVTYTDDKGEKHTVDSTVQDPGIGIAGQILDDTNIGDNEADYGEIFDLIMNNVLITPKYNYEILNKDLKKSEQTKTIKLKNRDDEEISLVLTFPGYRDALQIMMSSNKTNGGSNFMGTLATLTKSVIRDAQGHSIDMEFWDKGSKGDGIAISAYQQALEFLGGALNKDGLLYVLVDALQFCQTTLR
;
A
#
# COMPACT_ATOMS: atom_id res chain seq x y z
N MET A 1 45.66 21.06 45.53
CA MET A 1 45.37 20.76 44.11
C MET A 1 44.21 19.77 44.10
N SER A 2 43.01 20.25 43.77
CA SER A 2 41.83 19.40 43.58
C SER A 2 41.26 19.73 42.20
N GLU A 3 41.52 18.88 41.23
CA GLU A 3 40.80 18.91 39.96
C GLU A 3 39.49 18.17 40.14
N LYS A 4 38.41 18.88 39.80
CA LYS A 4 37.03 18.46 39.92
C LYS A 4 36.77 17.30 38.95
N ASN A 5 36.17 16.23 39.45
CA ASN A 5 35.47 15.26 38.62
C ASN A 5 34.40 15.99 37.79
N GLU A 6 34.49 15.86 36.47
CA GLU A 6 33.40 16.20 35.57
C GLU A 6 32.23 15.25 35.84
N GLU A 7 31.15 15.83 36.35
CA GLU A 7 29.87 15.17 36.50
C GLU A 7 29.31 14.92 35.09
N GLN A 8 29.40 13.68 34.61
CA GLN A 8 28.59 13.22 33.49
C GLN A 8 27.12 13.36 33.90
N THR A 9 26.46 14.43 33.45
CA THR A 9 25.04 14.62 33.65
C THR A 9 24.28 13.51 32.93
N ALA A 10 23.81 12.53 33.70
CA ALA A 10 22.88 11.53 33.22
C ALA A 10 21.67 12.25 32.60
N VAL A 11 21.42 12.01 31.32
CA VAL A 11 20.26 12.54 30.60
C VAL A 11 18.99 12.18 31.38
N ASP A 12 18.11 13.16 31.61
CA ASP A 12 16.87 12.97 32.36
C ASP A 12 16.07 11.79 31.77
N PRO A 13 15.62 10.80 32.58
CA PRO A 13 14.78 9.69 32.12
C PRO A 13 13.53 10.10 31.35
N LYS A 14 12.97 11.29 31.58
CA LYS A 14 11.88 11.87 30.78
C LYS A 14 12.35 12.31 29.40
N VAL A 15 13.55 12.90 29.31
CA VAL A 15 14.17 13.26 28.03
C VAL A 15 14.53 12.00 27.26
N LEU A 16 15.07 10.97 27.92
CA LEU A 16 15.28 9.63 27.33
C LEU A 16 13.98 8.96 26.87
N LYS A 17 12.87 9.09 27.62
CA LYS A 17 11.55 8.60 27.19
C LYS A 17 10.98 9.39 26.01
N MET A 18 11.17 10.71 25.96
CA MET A 18 10.81 11.55 24.82
C MET A 18 11.67 11.25 23.59
N MET A 19 12.92 10.83 23.79
CA MET A 19 13.84 10.43 22.72
C MET A 19 13.59 8.99 22.22
N ASN A 20 13.07 8.09 23.07
CA ASN A 20 12.66 6.72 22.73
C ASN A 20 11.12 6.60 22.71
N ASN A 21 10.47 7.36 21.83
CA ASN A 21 9.02 7.29 21.57
C ASN A 21 8.61 6.06 20.73
N ASN A 22 9.30 4.93 20.92
CA ASN A 22 8.96 3.68 20.26
C ASN A 22 7.71 3.09 20.90
N VAL A 23 6.63 3.02 20.12
CA VAL A 23 5.33 2.49 20.53
C VAL A 23 5.20 1.09 19.91
N PRO A 24 5.21 0.01 20.72
CA PRO A 24 4.90 -1.31 20.21
C PRO A 24 3.42 -1.38 19.80
N ARG A 25 3.15 -2.10 18.71
CA ARG A 25 1.83 -2.29 18.10
C ARG A 25 1.63 -3.77 17.79
N HIS A 26 0.41 -4.25 17.98
CA HIS A 26 0.00 -5.62 17.64
C HIS A 26 -1.06 -5.54 16.56
N VAL A 27 -0.66 -5.74 15.31
CA VAL A 27 -1.53 -5.59 14.15
C VAL A 27 -2.14 -6.94 13.80
N THR A 28 -3.45 -7.06 13.98
CA THR A 28 -4.18 -8.28 13.60
C THR A 28 -4.67 -8.16 12.16
N TYR A 29 -4.45 -9.21 11.36
CA TYR A 29 -4.97 -9.30 10.00
C TYR A 29 -5.54 -10.69 9.72
N THR A 30 -6.35 -10.78 8.68
CA THR A 30 -6.89 -12.05 8.19
C THR A 30 -6.28 -12.32 6.83
N ASP A 31 -5.73 -13.51 6.62
CA ASP A 31 -5.18 -13.91 5.33
C ASP A 31 -6.27 -14.33 4.33
N ASP A 32 -5.85 -14.62 3.10
CA ASP A 32 -6.74 -15.04 2.02
C ASP A 32 -7.46 -16.38 2.29
N LYS A 33 -7.04 -17.14 3.32
CA LYS A 33 -7.70 -18.38 3.77
C LYS A 33 -8.69 -18.13 4.91
N GLY A 34 -8.83 -16.90 5.37
CA GLY A 34 -9.66 -16.55 6.52
C GLY A 34 -9.00 -16.82 7.87
N GLU A 35 -7.70 -17.15 7.90
CA GLU A 35 -6.96 -17.37 9.14
C GLU A 35 -6.51 -16.04 9.73
N LYS A 36 -6.66 -15.88 11.05
CA LYS A 36 -6.23 -14.68 11.76
C LYS A 36 -4.77 -14.80 12.15
N HIS A 37 -4.03 -13.74 11.88
CA HIS A 37 -2.61 -13.60 12.19
C HIS A 37 -2.37 -12.31 12.98
N THR A 38 -1.23 -12.23 13.66
CA THR A 38 -0.79 -11.02 14.36
C THR A 38 0.64 -10.73 13.96
N VAL A 39 0.90 -9.46 13.62
CA VAL A 39 2.23 -8.94 13.35
C VAL A 39 2.57 -7.94 14.44
N ASP A 40 3.69 -8.18 15.09
CA ASP A 40 4.27 -7.19 15.99
C ASP A 40 5.00 -6.14 15.17
N SER A 41 4.67 -4.87 15.42
CA SER A 41 5.39 -3.75 14.84
C SER A 41 5.76 -2.74 15.92
N THR A 42 6.68 -1.85 15.59
CA THR A 42 7.10 -0.75 16.44
C THR A 42 7.10 0.49 15.60
N VAL A 43 6.32 1.49 16.01
CA VAL A 43 6.26 2.79 15.36
C VAL A 43 6.92 3.84 16.25
N GLN A 44 7.42 4.90 15.65
CA GLN A 44 7.97 6.06 16.34
C GLN A 44 7.24 7.30 15.88
N ASP A 45 6.97 8.22 16.81
CA ASP A 45 6.49 9.56 16.47
C ASP A 45 7.50 10.28 15.58
N PRO A 46 7.16 10.61 14.32
CA PRO A 46 8.10 11.22 13.39
C PRO A 46 8.18 12.75 13.57
N GLY A 47 7.42 13.32 14.52
CA GLY A 47 7.31 14.75 14.75
C GLY A 47 6.41 15.46 13.74
N ILE A 48 6.10 16.73 14.02
CA ILE A 48 5.14 17.54 13.26
C ILE A 48 5.48 17.70 11.78
N GLY A 49 6.76 17.73 11.41
CA GLY A 49 7.19 17.93 10.03
C GLY A 49 6.77 16.78 9.12
N ILE A 50 7.19 15.56 9.47
CA ILE A 50 6.87 14.35 8.69
C ILE A 50 5.39 13.98 8.83
N ALA A 51 4.84 14.05 10.05
CA ALA A 51 3.42 13.76 10.25
C ALA A 51 2.52 14.74 9.48
N GLY A 52 2.92 16.02 9.38
CA GLY A 52 2.24 17.02 8.56
C GLY A 52 2.29 16.71 7.06
N GLN A 53 3.46 16.33 6.53
CA GLN A 53 3.59 15.90 5.13
C GLN A 53 2.70 14.71 4.81
N ILE A 54 2.72 13.68 5.68
CA ILE A 54 1.83 12.52 5.55
C ILE A 54 0.36 12.95 5.47
N LEU A 55 -0.06 13.90 6.31
CA LEU A 55 -1.45 14.39 6.30
C LEU A 55 -1.78 15.20 5.04
N ASP A 56 -0.88 16.06 4.58
CA ASP A 56 -1.07 16.82 3.34
C ASP A 56 -1.25 15.87 2.14
N ASP A 57 -0.48 14.78 2.08
CA ASP A 57 -0.58 13.78 1.01
C ASP A 57 -1.86 12.94 1.08
N THR A 58 -2.57 12.92 2.22
CA THR A 58 -3.91 12.26 2.30
C THR A 58 -4.98 13.02 1.53
N ASN A 59 -4.70 14.26 1.10
CA ASN A 59 -5.59 15.05 0.26
C ASN A 59 -4.82 16.05 -0.60
N ILE A 60 -4.33 15.60 -1.75
CA ILE A 60 -3.58 16.43 -2.70
C ILE A 60 -4.48 17.28 -3.61
N GLY A 61 -5.80 17.24 -3.40
CA GLY A 61 -6.82 17.87 -4.26
C GLY A 61 -7.67 16.85 -5.01
N ASP A 62 -8.80 17.29 -5.56
CA ASP A 62 -9.73 16.49 -6.39
C ASP A 62 -10.24 15.17 -5.77
N ASN A 63 -10.17 15.04 -4.44
CA ASN A 63 -10.44 13.82 -3.68
C ASN A 63 -9.44 12.69 -3.94
N GLU A 64 -8.19 13.04 -4.24
CA GLU A 64 -7.06 12.13 -4.45
C GLU A 64 -6.04 12.23 -3.30
N ALA A 65 -5.22 11.19 -3.18
CA ALA A 65 -4.14 11.07 -2.20
C ALA A 65 -2.95 10.36 -2.86
N ASP A 66 -1.73 10.67 -2.46
CA ASP A 66 -0.52 9.94 -2.88
C ASP A 66 -0.15 8.89 -1.83
N TYR A 67 -0.87 7.77 -1.82
CA TYR A 67 -0.60 6.66 -0.93
C TYR A 67 0.77 6.00 -1.16
N GLY A 68 1.33 6.14 -2.37
CA GLY A 68 2.70 5.72 -2.64
C GLY A 68 3.71 6.53 -1.82
N GLU A 69 3.57 7.85 -1.79
CA GLU A 69 4.43 8.72 -0.99
C GLU A 69 4.17 8.59 0.51
N ILE A 70 2.89 8.57 0.92
CA ILE A 70 2.50 8.39 2.33
C ILE A 70 3.16 7.15 2.93
N PHE A 71 3.09 6.02 2.23
CA PHE A 71 3.66 4.78 2.74
C PHE A 71 5.18 4.76 2.65
N ASP A 72 5.81 5.46 1.71
CA ASP A 72 7.27 5.65 1.73
C ASP A 72 7.72 6.44 2.95
N LEU A 73 7.04 7.57 3.23
CA LEU A 73 7.30 8.37 4.43
C LEU A 73 7.12 7.56 5.71
N ILE A 74 6.08 6.72 5.78
CA ILE A 74 5.84 5.83 6.92
C ILE A 74 6.95 4.79 7.06
N MET A 75 7.31 4.08 6.01
CA MET A 75 8.36 3.05 6.05
C MET A 75 9.72 3.63 6.44
N ASN A 76 10.03 4.86 6.02
CA ASN A 76 11.33 5.47 6.24
C ASN A 76 11.44 6.25 7.57
N ASN A 77 10.34 6.77 8.10
CA ASN A 77 10.37 7.70 9.24
C ASN A 77 9.51 7.30 10.44
N VAL A 78 8.55 6.40 10.26
CA VAL A 78 7.56 6.05 11.30
C VAL A 78 7.73 4.60 11.73
N LEU A 79 7.83 3.66 10.79
CA LEU A 79 7.90 2.24 11.07
C LEU A 79 9.34 1.80 11.36
N ILE A 80 9.62 1.47 12.61
CA ILE A 80 10.96 1.02 13.06
C ILE A 80 11.16 -0.46 12.79
N THR A 81 10.13 -1.26 13.09
CA THR A 81 10.13 -2.71 12.90
C THR A 81 8.72 -3.14 12.49
N PRO A 82 8.55 -4.03 11.50
CA PRO A 82 9.58 -4.51 10.58
C PRO A 82 10.09 -3.40 9.64
N LYS A 83 11.35 -3.49 9.22
CA LYS A 83 11.91 -2.53 8.26
C LYS A 83 11.51 -2.89 6.84
N TYR A 84 10.82 -1.97 6.19
CA TYR A 84 10.43 -2.06 4.79
C TYR A 84 10.98 -0.89 4.00
N ASN A 85 11.12 -1.09 2.70
CA ASN A 85 11.16 -0.05 1.69
C ASN A 85 10.78 -0.70 0.35
N TYR A 86 10.43 0.10 -0.65
CA TYR A 86 9.98 -0.43 -1.93
C TYR A 86 11.04 -1.27 -2.65
N GLU A 87 12.32 -0.96 -2.51
CA GLU A 87 13.39 -1.74 -3.14
C GLU A 87 13.43 -3.19 -2.60
N ILE A 88 13.43 -3.34 -1.27
CA ILE A 88 13.43 -4.64 -0.59
C ILE A 88 12.15 -5.40 -0.93
N LEU A 89 10.99 -4.75 -0.80
CA LEU A 89 9.70 -5.39 -1.08
C LEU A 89 9.62 -5.90 -2.52
N ASN A 90 10.02 -5.08 -3.51
CA ASN A 90 10.04 -5.48 -4.91
C ASN A 90 11.04 -6.62 -5.19
N LYS A 91 12.20 -6.60 -4.52
CA LYS A 91 13.23 -7.65 -4.67
C LYS A 91 12.77 -9.00 -4.10
N ASP A 92 12.04 -8.97 -2.99
CA ASP A 92 11.60 -10.18 -2.28
C ASP A 92 10.28 -10.75 -2.85
N LEU A 93 9.65 -10.05 -3.79
CA LEU A 93 8.46 -10.50 -4.51
C LEU A 93 8.77 -11.77 -5.32
N LYS A 94 8.08 -12.87 -5.01
CA LYS A 94 8.32 -14.14 -5.70
C LYS A 94 7.84 -14.05 -7.14
N LYS A 95 8.50 -14.77 -8.06
CA LYS A 95 8.08 -14.85 -9.48
C LYS A 95 6.61 -15.27 -9.64
N SER A 96 6.12 -16.15 -8.77
CA SER A 96 4.71 -16.59 -8.78
C SER A 96 3.72 -15.48 -8.41
N GLU A 97 4.17 -14.40 -7.79
CA GLU A 97 3.37 -13.25 -7.35
C GLU A 97 3.48 -12.08 -8.34
N GLN A 98 4.43 -12.14 -9.29
CA GLN A 98 4.65 -11.09 -10.29
C GLN A 98 3.63 -11.11 -11.42
N THR A 99 3.05 -12.27 -11.73
CA THR A 99 2.10 -12.41 -12.83
C THR A 99 1.01 -13.44 -12.54
N LYS A 100 -0.23 -13.18 -12.99
CA LYS A 100 -1.36 -14.13 -12.94
C LYS A 100 -2.13 -14.07 -14.26
N THR A 101 -2.34 -15.20 -14.93
CA THR A 101 -3.26 -15.28 -16.07
C THR A 101 -4.67 -15.51 -15.58
N ILE A 102 -5.62 -14.73 -16.08
CA ILE A 102 -7.06 -14.91 -15.85
C ILE A 102 -7.77 -15.18 -17.17
N LYS A 103 -8.86 -15.93 -17.11
CA LYS A 103 -9.72 -16.27 -18.24
C LYS A 103 -11.14 -15.86 -17.91
N LEU A 104 -11.73 -15.04 -18.76
CA LEU A 104 -13.07 -14.48 -18.58
C LEU A 104 -13.87 -14.68 -19.87
N LYS A 105 -15.19 -14.87 -19.75
CA LYS A 105 -16.08 -14.92 -20.92
C LYS A 105 -16.65 -13.53 -21.19
N ASN A 106 -16.44 -13.01 -22.39
CA ASN A 106 -17.04 -11.74 -22.80
C ASN A 106 -18.54 -11.88 -23.10
N ARG A 107 -19.19 -10.78 -23.48
CA ARG A 107 -20.62 -10.75 -23.79
C ARG A 107 -21.03 -11.72 -24.92
N ASP A 108 -20.11 -12.10 -25.80
CA ASP A 108 -20.34 -13.03 -26.91
C ASP A 108 -19.93 -14.48 -26.56
N ASP A 109 -19.77 -14.79 -25.27
CA ASP A 109 -19.29 -16.09 -24.74
C ASP A 109 -17.89 -16.51 -25.21
N GLU A 110 -17.10 -15.58 -25.78
CA GLU A 110 -15.70 -15.81 -26.15
C GLU A 110 -14.81 -15.82 -24.89
N GLU A 111 -13.94 -16.82 -24.77
CA GLU A 111 -12.95 -16.87 -23.69
C GLU A 111 -11.80 -15.91 -23.99
N ILE A 112 -11.73 -14.84 -23.20
CA ILE A 112 -10.67 -13.83 -23.25
C ILE A 112 -9.65 -14.13 -22.16
N SER A 113 -8.40 -14.29 -22.55
CA SER A 113 -7.27 -14.43 -21.64
C SER A 113 -6.60 -13.08 -21.40
N LEU A 114 -6.41 -12.70 -20.14
CA LEU A 114 -5.68 -11.50 -19.72
C LEU A 114 -4.52 -11.90 -18.80
N VAL A 115 -3.43 -11.15 -18.88
CA VAL A 115 -2.28 -11.32 -17.98
C VAL A 115 -2.25 -10.14 -17.02
N LEU A 116 -2.34 -10.43 -15.73
CA LEU A 116 -2.13 -9.46 -14.66
C LEU A 116 -0.65 -9.42 -14.33
N THR A 117 -0.04 -8.24 -14.33
CA THR A 117 1.37 -8.02 -13.99
C THR A 117 1.46 -7.11 -12.78
N PHE A 118 2.24 -7.50 -11.78
CA PHE A 118 2.41 -6.70 -10.58
C PHE A 118 3.22 -5.43 -10.90
N PRO A 119 2.70 -4.22 -10.63
CA PRO A 119 3.32 -2.97 -11.05
C PRO A 119 4.48 -2.54 -10.14
N GLY A 120 4.71 -3.26 -9.05
CA GLY A 120 5.61 -2.87 -7.96
C GLY A 120 4.84 -2.32 -6.76
N TYR A 121 5.43 -2.38 -5.58
CA TYR A 121 4.73 -2.11 -4.31
C TYR A 121 4.19 -0.68 -4.19
N ARG A 122 4.94 0.33 -4.68
CA ARG A 122 4.48 1.74 -4.66
C ARG A 122 3.17 1.89 -5.42
N ASP A 123 3.15 1.44 -6.67
CA ASP A 123 1.99 1.57 -7.55
C ASP A 123 0.84 0.65 -7.09
N ALA A 124 1.15 -0.55 -6.59
CA ALA A 124 0.13 -1.46 -6.08
C ALA A 124 -0.60 -0.88 -4.86
N LEU A 125 0.13 -0.28 -3.91
CA LEU A 125 -0.47 0.41 -2.76
C LEU A 125 -1.30 1.61 -3.20
N GLN A 126 -0.78 2.44 -4.12
CA GLN A 126 -1.52 3.56 -4.70
C GLN A 126 -2.85 3.09 -5.28
N ILE A 127 -2.83 2.10 -6.16
CA ILE A 127 -4.04 1.57 -6.82
C ILE A 127 -5.04 1.03 -5.81
N MET A 128 -4.57 0.24 -4.84
CA MET A 128 -5.47 -0.40 -3.86
C MET A 128 -6.14 0.63 -2.95
N MET A 129 -5.39 1.61 -2.46
CA MET A 129 -5.92 2.63 -1.57
C MET A 129 -6.80 3.65 -2.33
N SER A 130 -6.47 3.97 -3.58
CA SER A 130 -7.26 4.87 -4.44
C SER A 130 -8.48 4.21 -5.09
N SER A 131 -8.80 2.95 -4.76
CA SER A 131 -10.06 2.30 -5.18
C SER A 131 -11.31 3.03 -4.67
N ASN A 132 -11.15 3.76 -3.57
CA ASN A 132 -12.09 4.75 -3.06
C ASN A 132 -11.44 6.14 -3.09
N LYS A 133 -12.26 7.17 -3.30
CA LYS A 133 -11.88 8.58 -3.16
C LYS A 133 -11.73 8.92 -1.68
N THR A 134 -11.04 10.02 -1.37
CA THR A 134 -10.86 10.47 0.02
C THR A 134 -12.17 10.78 0.74
N ASN A 135 -13.24 11.12 0.00
CA ASN A 135 -14.59 11.30 0.54
C ASN A 135 -15.39 9.99 0.74
N GLY A 136 -14.77 8.83 0.52
CA GLY A 136 -15.39 7.50 0.63
C GLY A 136 -16.21 7.06 -0.58
N GLY A 137 -16.35 7.89 -1.61
CA GLY A 137 -17.01 7.51 -2.86
C GLY A 137 -16.17 6.51 -3.66
N SER A 138 -16.81 5.65 -4.45
CA SER A 138 -16.09 4.73 -5.34
C SER A 138 -15.26 5.49 -6.39
N ASN A 139 -14.05 5.01 -6.67
CA ASN A 139 -13.20 5.49 -7.75
C ASN A 139 -13.04 4.46 -8.88
N PHE A 140 -14.11 3.73 -9.19
CA PHE A 140 -14.07 2.61 -10.13
C PHE A 140 -13.40 2.97 -11.48
N MET A 141 -13.85 4.03 -12.16
CA MET A 141 -13.32 4.37 -13.49
C MET A 141 -11.85 4.80 -13.47
N GLY A 142 -11.43 5.59 -12.49
CA GLY A 142 -10.03 6.01 -12.35
C GLY A 142 -9.12 4.82 -12.02
N THR A 143 -9.60 3.92 -11.17
CA THR A 143 -8.87 2.71 -10.79
C THR A 143 -8.80 1.72 -11.96
N LEU A 144 -9.90 1.50 -12.69
CA LEU A 144 -9.91 0.68 -13.90
C LEU A 144 -8.95 1.22 -14.97
N ALA A 145 -8.93 2.54 -15.19
CA ALA A 145 -7.99 3.16 -16.12
C ALA A 145 -6.54 2.93 -15.71
N THR A 146 -6.23 3.06 -14.42
CA THR A 146 -4.89 2.80 -13.90
C THR A 146 -4.52 1.33 -14.04
N LEU A 147 -5.40 0.40 -13.64
CA LEU A 147 -5.19 -1.04 -13.80
C LEU A 147 -4.97 -1.42 -15.26
N THR A 148 -5.76 -0.89 -16.19
CA THR A 148 -5.63 -1.11 -17.64
C THR A 148 -4.26 -0.67 -18.13
N LYS A 149 -3.78 0.48 -17.65
CA LYS A 149 -2.46 1.02 -18.00
C LYS A 149 -1.29 0.23 -17.40
N SER A 150 -1.33 -0.13 -16.11
CA SER A 150 -0.15 -0.63 -15.40
C SER A 150 -0.17 -2.12 -15.03
N VAL A 151 -1.35 -2.75 -14.98
CA VAL A 151 -1.51 -4.11 -14.44
C VAL A 151 -2.03 -5.10 -15.48
N ILE A 152 -3.08 -4.73 -16.21
CA ILE A 152 -3.79 -5.63 -17.11
C ILE A 152 -3.13 -5.59 -18.49
N ARG A 153 -2.85 -6.77 -19.03
CA ARG A 153 -2.27 -6.99 -20.35
C ARG A 153 -3.11 -7.98 -21.13
N ASP A 154 -2.99 -7.95 -22.46
CA ASP A 154 -3.54 -9.00 -23.31
C ASP A 154 -2.82 -10.34 -23.06
N ALA A 155 -3.27 -11.40 -23.74
CA ALA A 155 -2.70 -12.74 -23.62
C ALA A 155 -1.22 -12.83 -24.05
N GLN A 156 -0.73 -11.87 -24.83
CA GLN A 156 0.65 -11.76 -25.29
C GLN A 156 1.50 -10.85 -24.39
N GLY A 157 0.91 -10.24 -23.37
CA GLY A 157 1.60 -9.33 -22.46
C GLY A 157 1.66 -7.88 -22.94
N HIS A 158 0.96 -7.52 -24.01
CA HIS A 158 0.89 -6.13 -24.48
C HIS A 158 -0.08 -5.30 -23.64
N SER A 159 0.20 -4.00 -23.58
CA SER A 159 -0.72 -3.02 -23.00
C SER A 159 -2.04 -3.00 -23.77
N ILE A 160 -3.13 -2.87 -23.02
CA ILE A 160 -4.46 -2.58 -23.54
C ILE A 160 -4.84 -1.14 -23.15
N ASP A 161 -5.80 -0.56 -23.86
CA ASP A 161 -6.36 0.75 -23.58
C ASP A 161 -7.79 0.63 -23.03
N MET A 162 -8.39 1.77 -22.71
CA MET A 162 -9.76 1.79 -22.19
C MET A 162 -10.80 1.37 -23.23
N GLU A 163 -10.52 1.52 -24.53
CA GLU A 163 -11.42 1.12 -25.62
C GLU A 163 -11.60 -0.40 -25.69
N PHE A 164 -10.63 -1.17 -25.15
CA PHE A 164 -10.76 -2.62 -24.97
C PHE A 164 -12.05 -3.02 -24.23
N TRP A 165 -12.51 -2.21 -23.28
CA TRP A 165 -13.68 -2.48 -22.44
C TRP A 165 -15.01 -2.01 -23.06
N ASP A 166 -14.96 -1.26 -24.15
CA ASP A 166 -16.14 -0.66 -24.74
C ASP A 166 -17.08 -1.70 -25.36
N LYS A 167 -18.33 -1.29 -25.55
CA LYS A 167 -19.36 -2.12 -26.17
C LYS A 167 -18.91 -2.57 -27.57
N GLY A 168 -18.97 -3.87 -27.82
CA GLY A 168 -18.55 -4.47 -29.10
C GLY A 168 -17.03 -4.67 -29.25
N SER A 169 -16.23 -4.28 -28.26
CA SER A 169 -14.81 -4.64 -28.18
C SER A 169 -14.62 -6.03 -27.58
N LYS A 170 -13.41 -6.58 -27.70
CA LYS A 170 -13.07 -7.91 -27.14
C LYS A 170 -13.36 -8.02 -25.64
N GLY A 171 -13.20 -6.94 -24.89
CA GLY A 171 -13.43 -6.88 -23.45
C GLY A 171 -14.85 -6.49 -23.03
N ASP A 172 -15.82 -6.40 -23.95
CA ASP A 172 -17.21 -6.06 -23.60
C ASP A 172 -17.77 -7.06 -22.58
N GLY A 173 -18.30 -6.52 -21.49
CA GLY A 173 -18.96 -7.28 -20.43
C GLY A 173 -18.03 -7.84 -19.35
N ILE A 174 -16.71 -7.74 -19.48
CA ILE A 174 -15.75 -8.33 -18.51
C ILE A 174 -14.98 -7.33 -17.66
N ALA A 175 -15.14 -6.02 -17.88
CA ALA A 175 -14.37 -4.98 -17.18
C ALA A 175 -14.47 -5.08 -15.65
N ILE A 176 -15.66 -5.32 -15.09
CA ILE A 176 -15.85 -5.46 -13.63
C ILE A 176 -15.16 -6.72 -13.10
N SER A 177 -15.26 -7.85 -13.80
CA SER A 177 -14.61 -9.08 -13.38
C SER A 177 -13.08 -8.97 -13.47
N ALA A 178 -12.55 -8.34 -14.52
CA ALA A 178 -11.13 -8.07 -14.66
C ALA A 178 -10.64 -7.12 -13.57
N TYR A 179 -11.40 -6.06 -13.25
CA TYR A 179 -11.15 -5.15 -12.14
C TYR A 179 -11.04 -5.89 -10.80
N GLN A 180 -12.03 -6.72 -10.46
CA GLN A 180 -12.05 -7.48 -9.20
C GLN A 180 -10.85 -8.43 -9.11
N GLN A 181 -10.58 -9.19 -10.18
CA GLN A 181 -9.45 -10.12 -10.24
C GLN A 181 -8.10 -9.40 -10.15
N ALA A 182 -7.98 -8.21 -10.72
CA ALA A 182 -6.77 -7.40 -10.62
C ALA A 182 -6.55 -6.86 -9.20
N LEU A 183 -7.59 -6.35 -8.53
CA LEU A 183 -7.48 -5.92 -7.14
C LEU A 183 -7.20 -7.10 -6.19
N GLU A 184 -7.81 -8.26 -6.41
CA GLU A 184 -7.50 -9.48 -5.64
C GLU A 184 -6.03 -9.88 -5.82
N PHE A 185 -5.54 -9.84 -7.07
CA PHE A 185 -4.14 -10.12 -7.38
C PHE A 185 -3.16 -9.16 -6.69
N LEU A 186 -3.43 -7.86 -6.71
CA LEU A 186 -2.62 -6.87 -5.98
C LEU A 186 -2.72 -7.10 -4.46
N GLY A 187 -3.94 -7.29 -3.96
CA GLY A 187 -4.23 -7.51 -2.54
C GLY A 187 -3.48 -8.70 -1.96
N GLY A 188 -3.41 -9.83 -2.67
CA GLY A 188 -2.67 -11.01 -2.20
C GLY A 188 -1.19 -10.73 -1.96
N ALA A 189 -0.54 -9.92 -2.80
CA ALA A 189 0.86 -9.54 -2.61
C ALA A 189 1.06 -8.49 -1.51
N LEU A 190 0.09 -7.57 -1.32
CA LEU A 190 0.15 -6.51 -0.31
C LEU A 190 -0.28 -6.94 1.09
N ASN A 191 -1.16 -7.94 1.20
CA ASN A 191 -1.62 -8.49 2.47
C ASN A 191 -0.70 -9.59 3.01
N LYS A 192 0.21 -10.08 2.17
CA LYS A 192 1.22 -11.05 2.58
C LYS A 192 2.01 -10.53 3.77
N ASP A 193 2.11 -11.36 4.79
CA ASP A 193 2.78 -11.07 6.06
C ASP A 193 2.25 -9.80 6.76
N GLY A 194 1.01 -9.37 6.45
CA GLY A 194 0.34 -8.23 7.08
C GLY A 194 0.86 -6.85 6.67
N LEU A 195 1.65 -6.73 5.59
CA LEU A 195 2.28 -5.46 5.18
C LEU A 195 1.28 -4.29 5.10
N LEU A 196 0.22 -4.41 4.31
CA LEU A 196 -0.77 -3.34 4.16
C LEU A 196 -1.40 -2.94 5.50
N TYR A 197 -1.68 -3.91 6.36
CA TYR A 197 -2.27 -3.65 7.68
C TYR A 197 -1.30 -2.91 8.60
N VAL A 198 -0.02 -3.26 8.58
CA VAL A 198 1.01 -2.55 9.35
C VAL A 198 1.16 -1.11 8.87
N LEU A 199 1.15 -0.88 7.54
CA LEU A 199 1.23 0.46 6.97
C LEU A 199 0.01 1.32 7.30
N VAL A 200 -1.20 0.75 7.24
CA VAL A 200 -2.44 1.45 7.60
C VAL A 200 -2.50 1.76 9.10
N ASP A 201 -2.05 0.84 9.97
CA ASP A 201 -1.94 1.09 11.42
C ASP A 201 -0.97 2.23 11.73
N ALA A 202 0.19 2.26 11.05
CA ALA A 202 1.16 3.32 11.20
C ALA A 202 0.66 4.68 10.66
N LEU A 203 -0.11 4.69 9.56
CA LEU A 203 -0.79 5.90 9.09
C LEU A 203 -1.80 6.41 10.13
N GLN A 204 -2.60 5.51 10.70
CA GLN A 204 -3.55 5.86 11.75
C GLN A 204 -2.84 6.44 12.97
N PHE A 205 -1.69 5.86 13.35
CA PHE A 205 -0.85 6.40 14.41
C PHE A 205 -0.47 7.87 14.13
N CYS A 206 0.03 8.19 12.93
CA CYS A 206 0.37 9.57 12.53
C CYS A 206 -0.82 10.53 12.65
N GLN A 207 -2.02 10.09 12.25
CA GLN A 207 -3.25 10.89 12.33
C GLN A 207 -3.69 11.17 13.78
N THR A 208 -3.36 10.28 14.70
CA THR A 208 -3.73 10.41 16.12
C THR A 208 -2.70 11.18 16.94
N THR A 209 -1.42 11.09 16.60
CA THR A 209 -0.32 11.70 17.38
C THR A 209 -0.28 13.23 17.24
N LEU A 210 -0.89 13.77 16.19
CA LEU A 210 -1.06 15.21 15.97
C LEU A 210 -2.30 15.82 16.64
N ARG A 211 -3.05 15.07 17.46
CA ARG A 211 -4.17 15.58 18.27
C ARG A 211 -3.74 15.90 19.69
#